data_AF-A0A532TTN2-F1
#
_entry.id   AF-A0A532TTN2-F1
#
_cell.length_a   1.000
_cell.length_b   1.000
_cell.length_c   1.000
_cell.angle_alpha   90.00
_cell.angle_beta   90.00
_cell.angle_gamma   90.00
#
_symmetry.space_group_name_H-M   'P 1'
#
loop_
_entity.id
_entity.type
_entity.pdbx_description
1 polymer ?
#
loop_
_entity_poly.entity_id
_entity_poly.type
_entity_poly.pdbx_seq_one_letter_code
_entity_poly.pdbx_strand_id
1 'polypeptide(L)'
;MGTESFKCALLSTLIIASLVSPLLLISAKAAWGQEIGWIRQFGTPANDYATDIVVDASGNVYVAGETVGALPGESSSGGSDVFVRKYDGSGSELWTRQFGTSANDHATDVAVDASGNVYAAGYTGGALPGQSSSGSDDAFIRKYDGEGNELWTKQFGTSTYDYAESVAVDASGNVYVAGLTSGALPGESSSGGGDAFVRKYDGEGNELWTKQFGTSTYDEAYDVAVDTFDNVYVAGQTYGALPGQTSSGDGDAFLVKFVQPTPVGGTALPAPWIILATLIAIAAASVAVYWRKR
;
A
#
# COMPACT_ATOMS: atom_id res chain seq x y z
N MET A 1 -71.59 -43.32 -44.41
CA MET A 1 -71.73 -42.30 -45.47
C MET A 1 -70.40 -41.58 -45.60
N GLY A 2 -69.70 -41.74 -46.73
CA GLY A 2 -68.49 -41.02 -47.19
C GLY A 2 -67.21 -41.22 -46.36
N THR A 3 -66.08 -41.84 -46.73
CA THR A 3 -65.30 -41.95 -48.00
C THR A 3 -65.00 -40.54 -48.57
N GLU A 4 -63.79 -40.04 -48.82
CA GLU A 4 -62.42 -40.55 -49.09
C GLU A 4 -61.42 -39.40 -48.78
N SER A 5 -60.10 -39.56 -48.66
CA SER A 5 -59.19 -39.62 -49.82
C SER A 5 -57.72 -39.78 -49.39
N PHE A 6 -57.05 -40.74 -50.04
CA PHE A 6 -55.63 -41.07 -49.99
C PHE A 6 -54.72 -40.07 -50.71
N LYS A 7 -53.47 -39.98 -50.23
CA LYS A 7 -52.16 -39.95 -50.96
C LYS A 7 -51.07 -40.05 -49.86
N CYS A 8 -50.20 -41.06 -49.69
CA CYS A 8 -49.39 -41.91 -50.59
C CYS A 8 -48.57 -41.04 -51.55
N ALA A 9 -47.23 -41.00 -51.63
CA ALA A 9 -46.05 -41.61 -51.01
C ALA A 9 -44.87 -40.63 -51.34
N LEU A 10 -43.69 -40.61 -50.72
CA LEU A 10 -42.54 -41.50 -50.96
C LEU A 10 -41.31 -41.02 -50.15
N LEU A 11 -40.42 -41.98 -49.91
CA LEU A 11 -39.09 -41.93 -49.30
C LEU A 11 -38.18 -40.76 -49.71
N SER A 12 -37.32 -40.31 -48.77
CA SER A 12 -35.85 -40.35 -48.96
C SER A 12 -35.06 -39.93 -47.70
N THR A 13 -34.38 -40.90 -47.08
CA THR A 13 -33.03 -40.87 -46.46
C THR A 13 -32.57 -39.75 -45.47
N LEU A 14 -32.37 -40.20 -44.22
CA LEU A 14 -31.17 -40.08 -43.34
C LEU A 14 -30.49 -38.71 -43.12
N ILE A 15 -30.32 -38.30 -41.83
CA ILE A 15 -29.08 -37.78 -41.19
C ILE A 15 -29.30 -37.65 -39.66
N ILE A 16 -28.23 -37.97 -38.91
CA ILE A 16 -28.08 -38.08 -37.45
C ILE A 16 -28.19 -36.71 -36.73
N ALA A 17 -28.77 -36.67 -35.52
CA ALA A 17 -28.48 -35.62 -34.53
C ALA A 17 -28.61 -36.13 -33.08
N SER A 18 -27.56 -35.92 -32.28
CA SER A 18 -27.48 -36.19 -30.84
C SER A 18 -27.96 -34.99 -30.01
N LEU A 19 -28.34 -35.24 -28.74
CA LEU A 19 -27.92 -34.51 -27.51
C LEU A 19 -28.98 -34.55 -26.39
N VAL A 20 -28.56 -35.12 -25.25
CA VAL A 20 -28.64 -34.62 -23.85
C VAL A 20 -30.00 -34.26 -23.24
N SER A 21 -30.38 -35.04 -22.22
CA SER A 21 -30.93 -34.50 -20.96
C SER A 21 -30.77 -35.55 -19.86
N PRO A 22 -30.44 -35.16 -18.61
CA PRO A 22 -31.46 -34.50 -17.79
C PRO A 22 -30.94 -33.32 -16.95
N LEU A 23 -31.75 -32.26 -16.93
CA LEU A 23 -31.60 -31.11 -16.03
C LEU A 23 -32.72 -31.19 -14.98
N LEU A 24 -32.40 -31.53 -13.72
CA LEU A 24 -32.99 -30.91 -12.51
C LEU A 24 -32.46 -31.56 -11.19
N LEU A 25 -31.76 -30.72 -10.40
CA LEU A 25 -31.81 -30.59 -8.91
C LEU A 25 -31.15 -31.70 -8.05
N ILE A 26 -30.35 -31.47 -7.00
CA ILE A 26 -29.91 -30.34 -6.16
C ILE A 26 -28.63 -30.79 -5.42
N SER A 27 -27.62 -29.93 -5.29
CA SER A 27 -27.04 -29.60 -3.97
C SER A 27 -26.17 -28.34 -4.08
N ALA A 28 -26.70 -27.26 -3.54
CA ALA A 28 -26.06 -26.01 -3.13
C ALA A 28 -24.72 -25.66 -3.81
N LYS A 29 -24.76 -24.74 -4.80
CA LYS A 29 -23.73 -23.70 -4.78
C LYS A 29 -23.82 -23.07 -3.41
N ALA A 30 -22.81 -23.28 -2.58
CA ALA A 30 -22.67 -22.49 -1.37
C ALA A 30 -22.65 -21.02 -1.80
N ALA A 31 -23.79 -20.34 -1.63
CA ALA A 31 -23.72 -18.94 -1.26
C ALA A 31 -22.76 -18.91 -0.06
N TRP A 32 -21.69 -18.12 -0.16
CA TRP A 32 -20.56 -18.00 0.77
C TRP A 32 -19.33 -18.93 0.59
N GLY A 33 -19.20 -19.67 -0.52
CA GLY A 33 -17.96 -20.38 -0.81
C GLY A 33 -16.93 -19.48 -1.49
N GLN A 34 -15.93 -18.98 -0.78
CA GLN A 34 -14.78 -18.35 -1.43
C GLN A 34 -13.95 -19.43 -2.14
N GLU A 35 -13.84 -19.33 -3.46
CA GLU A 35 -13.06 -20.25 -4.28
C GLU A 35 -11.65 -19.68 -4.49
N ILE A 36 -10.64 -20.56 -4.52
CA ILE A 36 -9.29 -20.16 -4.89
C ILE A 36 -9.28 -19.85 -6.39
N GLY A 37 -9.06 -18.59 -6.74
CA GLY A 37 -8.93 -18.17 -8.15
C GLY A 37 -7.59 -18.63 -8.74
N TRP A 38 -6.48 -18.26 -8.11
CA TRP A 38 -5.15 -18.68 -8.50
C TRP A 38 -4.21 -18.74 -7.29
N ILE A 39 -3.13 -19.52 -7.43
CA ILE A 39 -2.02 -19.58 -6.47
C ILE A 39 -0.74 -19.22 -7.22
N ARG A 40 0.12 -18.41 -6.60
CA ARG A 40 1.49 -18.15 -7.04
C ARG A 40 2.43 -18.46 -5.89
N GLN A 41 3.38 -19.35 -6.16
CA GLN A 41 4.44 -19.73 -5.24
C GLN A 41 5.75 -19.56 -6.00
N PHE A 42 6.67 -18.78 -5.43
CA PHE A 42 7.97 -18.45 -5.98
C PHE A 42 8.96 -18.30 -4.82
N GLY A 43 10.25 -18.28 -5.14
CA GLY A 43 11.30 -18.15 -4.15
C GLY A 43 12.64 -18.65 -4.69
N THR A 44 13.52 -18.96 -3.76
CA THR A 44 14.88 -19.44 -3.92
C THR A 44 15.02 -20.80 -3.23
N PRO A 45 16.20 -21.44 -3.23
CA PRO A 45 16.44 -22.64 -2.42
C PRO A 45 16.45 -22.39 -0.89
N ALA A 46 16.43 -21.14 -0.43
CA ALA A 46 16.45 -20.76 0.97
C ALA A 46 15.06 -20.32 1.44
N ASN A 47 14.98 -19.69 2.63
CA ASN A 47 13.72 -19.14 3.12
C ASN A 47 13.43 -17.82 2.42
N ASP A 48 12.20 -17.66 1.94
CA ASP A 48 11.70 -16.43 1.33
C ASP A 48 10.33 -16.11 1.91
N TYR A 49 10.04 -14.82 2.10
CA TYR A 49 8.82 -14.35 2.77
C TYR A 49 8.19 -13.22 1.99
N ALA A 50 6.86 -13.24 1.86
CA ALA A 50 6.09 -12.06 1.49
C ALA A 50 5.63 -11.39 2.78
N THR A 51 5.86 -10.08 2.90
CA THR A 51 5.58 -9.31 4.12
C THR A 51 4.31 -8.47 3.98
N ASP A 52 4.09 -7.89 2.79
CA ASP A 52 2.90 -7.09 2.52
C ASP A 52 2.38 -7.21 1.07
N ILE A 53 1.12 -6.82 0.87
CA ILE A 53 0.38 -6.88 -0.38
C ILE A 53 -0.55 -5.68 -0.56
N VAL A 54 -0.54 -5.10 -1.77
CA VAL A 54 -1.50 -4.05 -2.17
C VAL A 54 -2.10 -4.32 -3.55
N VAL A 55 -3.32 -3.83 -3.77
CA VAL A 55 -4.05 -3.97 -5.04
C VAL A 55 -4.44 -2.60 -5.57
N ASP A 56 -4.12 -2.32 -6.83
CA ASP A 56 -4.51 -1.06 -7.47
C ASP A 56 -5.95 -1.08 -8.01
N ALA A 57 -6.45 0.08 -8.45
CA ALA A 57 -7.80 0.21 -9.00
C ALA A 57 -8.03 -0.54 -10.32
N SER A 58 -6.95 -0.95 -11.01
CA SER A 58 -7.01 -1.79 -12.22
C SER A 58 -7.01 -3.28 -11.90
N GLY A 59 -6.88 -3.65 -10.63
CA GLY A 59 -6.79 -5.03 -10.17
C GLY A 59 -5.40 -5.65 -10.33
N ASN A 60 -4.35 -4.85 -10.54
CA ASN A 60 -2.99 -5.36 -10.41
C ASN A 60 -2.65 -5.54 -8.93
N VAL A 61 -1.90 -6.59 -8.64
CA VAL A 61 -1.50 -6.97 -7.27
C VAL A 61 0.00 -6.78 -7.14
N TYR A 62 0.43 -6.13 -6.07
CA TYR A 62 1.84 -5.89 -5.76
C TYR A 62 2.15 -6.58 -4.43
N VAL A 63 3.25 -7.32 -4.39
CA VAL A 63 3.70 -8.03 -3.20
C VAL A 63 5.14 -7.61 -2.91
N ALA A 64 5.44 -7.27 -1.66
CA ALA A 64 6.78 -7.03 -1.18
C ALA A 64 7.22 -8.10 -0.19
N GLY A 65 8.52 -8.23 0.00
CA GLY A 65 9.09 -9.21 0.91
C GLY A 65 10.59 -9.34 0.76
N GLU A 66 11.12 -10.47 1.20
CA GLU A 66 12.54 -10.76 1.18
C GLU A 66 12.85 -12.17 0.65
N THR A 67 14.04 -12.32 0.08
CA THR A 67 14.56 -13.59 -0.46
C THR A 67 16.01 -13.78 -0.08
N VAL A 68 16.42 -15.01 0.25
CA VAL A 68 17.83 -15.35 0.52
C VAL A 68 18.45 -16.02 -0.71
N GLY A 69 18.68 -15.22 -1.74
CA GLY A 69 19.19 -15.64 -3.05
C GLY A 69 18.49 -14.92 -4.20
N ALA A 70 18.90 -15.20 -5.44
CA ALA A 70 18.38 -14.49 -6.61
C ALA A 70 17.07 -15.11 -7.15
N LEU A 71 16.03 -14.28 -7.29
CA LEU A 71 14.83 -14.63 -8.04
C LEU A 71 15.13 -14.74 -9.55
N PRO A 72 14.28 -15.46 -10.33
CA PRO A 72 14.48 -15.58 -11.77
C PRO A 72 14.54 -14.22 -12.48
N GLY A 73 15.66 -13.93 -13.16
CA GLY A 73 15.88 -12.68 -13.89
C GLY A 73 16.47 -11.54 -13.05
N GLU A 74 16.61 -11.74 -11.74
CA GLU A 74 17.12 -10.76 -10.80
C GLU A 74 18.53 -11.13 -10.31
N SER A 75 19.10 -10.29 -9.44
CA SER A 75 20.40 -10.52 -8.79
C SER A 75 20.25 -10.41 -7.28
N SER A 76 21.05 -11.19 -6.57
CA SER A 76 21.17 -11.12 -5.11
C SER A 76 22.44 -10.39 -4.73
N SER A 77 22.37 -9.57 -3.67
CA SER A 77 23.49 -8.71 -3.25
C SER A 77 24.24 -9.25 -2.02
N GLY A 78 23.72 -10.28 -1.34
CA GLY A 78 24.38 -10.83 -0.16
C GLY A 78 23.46 -11.68 0.71
N GLY A 79 23.00 -11.08 1.82
CA GLY A 79 22.13 -11.73 2.80
C GLY A 79 20.71 -11.92 2.26
N SER A 80 19.70 -11.57 3.06
CA SER A 80 18.35 -11.39 2.52
C SER A 80 18.30 -10.12 1.67
N ASP A 81 17.67 -10.18 0.51
CA ASP A 81 17.40 -9.02 -0.34
C ASP A 81 15.89 -8.76 -0.40
N VAL A 82 15.52 -7.49 -0.52
CA VAL A 82 14.14 -7.06 -0.74
C VAL A 82 13.69 -7.45 -2.15
N PHE A 83 12.44 -7.89 -2.29
CA PHE A 83 11.76 -7.93 -3.59
C PHE A 83 10.45 -7.13 -3.60
N VAL A 84 10.09 -6.65 -4.79
CA VAL A 84 8.74 -6.17 -5.13
C VAL A 84 8.32 -6.87 -6.41
N ARG A 85 7.12 -7.43 -6.43
CA ARG A 85 6.59 -8.17 -7.58
C ARG A 85 5.18 -7.72 -7.93
N LYS A 86 4.92 -7.48 -9.22
CA LYS A 86 3.61 -7.12 -9.74
C LYS A 86 2.98 -8.28 -10.51
N TYR A 87 1.70 -8.51 -10.26
CA TYR A 87 0.83 -9.41 -11.01
C TYR A 87 -0.34 -8.64 -11.61
N ASP A 88 -0.88 -9.12 -12.73
CA ASP A 88 -2.18 -8.68 -13.22
C ASP A 88 -3.34 -9.36 -12.45
N GLY A 89 -4.58 -8.97 -12.71
CA GLY A 89 -5.77 -9.55 -12.06
C GLY A 89 -6.00 -11.04 -12.36
N SER A 90 -5.33 -11.61 -13.36
CA SER A 90 -5.33 -13.05 -13.67
C SER A 90 -4.24 -13.83 -12.91
N GLY A 91 -3.39 -13.12 -12.16
CA GLY A 91 -2.24 -13.63 -11.46
C GLY A 91 -1.02 -13.82 -12.38
N SER A 92 -1.00 -13.27 -13.60
CA SER A 92 0.20 -13.35 -14.45
C SER A 92 1.24 -12.35 -13.94
N GLU A 93 2.48 -12.80 -13.76
CA GLU A 93 3.58 -11.92 -13.33
C GLU A 93 3.88 -10.91 -14.44
N LEU A 94 3.89 -9.63 -14.09
CA LEU A 94 4.21 -8.53 -14.99
C LEU A 94 5.68 -8.12 -14.85
N TRP A 95 6.18 -8.03 -13.62
CA TRP A 95 7.59 -7.78 -13.34
C TRP A 95 7.94 -8.15 -11.90
N THR A 96 9.24 -8.38 -11.68
CA THR A 96 9.89 -8.50 -10.36
C THR A 96 11.03 -7.48 -10.29
N ARG A 97 11.27 -6.92 -9.11
CA ARG A 97 12.49 -6.18 -8.80
C ARG A 97 13.05 -6.69 -7.48
N GLN A 98 14.31 -7.08 -7.49
CA GLN A 98 15.05 -7.46 -6.30
C GLN A 98 16.21 -6.48 -6.07
N PHE A 99 16.41 -6.08 -4.82
CA PHE A 99 17.48 -5.19 -4.45
C PHE A 99 17.89 -5.39 -3.00
N GLY A 100 19.14 -5.08 -2.73
CA GLY A 100 19.72 -5.22 -1.40
C GLY A 100 21.18 -4.82 -1.40
N THR A 101 21.85 -5.18 -0.32
CA THR A 101 23.22 -4.90 0.03
C THR A 101 23.92 -6.22 0.34
N SER A 102 25.19 -6.16 0.76
CA SER A 102 25.88 -7.36 1.23
C SER A 102 25.35 -7.88 2.57
N ALA A 103 24.57 -7.08 3.29
CA ALA A 103 23.96 -7.40 4.58
C ALA A 103 22.55 -7.98 4.38
N ASN A 104 21.74 -7.98 5.43
CA ASN A 104 20.33 -8.33 5.34
C ASN A 104 19.51 -7.06 5.07
N ASP A 105 18.57 -7.18 4.15
CA ASP A 105 17.63 -6.15 3.79
C ASP A 105 16.22 -6.74 3.82
N HIS A 106 15.28 -5.93 4.32
CA HIS A 106 13.95 -6.38 4.67
C HIS A 106 12.93 -5.37 4.16
N ALA A 107 11.87 -5.85 3.51
CA ALA A 107 10.71 -5.02 3.19
C ALA A 107 9.63 -5.27 4.23
N THR A 108 9.04 -4.20 4.74
CA THR A 108 8.00 -4.23 5.77
C THR A 108 6.62 -3.93 5.18
N ASP A 109 6.55 -3.06 4.16
CA ASP A 109 5.27 -2.57 3.63
C ASP A 109 5.36 -2.15 2.15
N VAL A 110 4.23 -2.21 1.42
CA VAL A 110 4.11 -1.74 0.04
C VAL A 110 2.82 -0.96 -0.22
N ALA A 111 2.96 0.24 -0.79
CA ALA A 111 1.83 1.07 -1.22
C ALA A 111 1.83 1.30 -2.74
N VAL A 112 0.65 1.60 -3.30
CA VAL A 112 0.48 1.98 -4.71
C VAL A 112 -0.37 3.24 -4.80
N ASP A 113 0.05 4.20 -5.63
CA ASP A 113 -0.75 5.41 -5.88
C ASP A 113 -1.73 5.25 -7.06
N ALA A 114 -2.60 6.25 -7.23
CA ALA A 114 -3.59 6.26 -8.31
C ALA A 114 -2.98 6.32 -9.73
N SER A 115 -1.69 6.68 -9.85
CA SER A 115 -0.95 6.65 -11.12
C SER A 115 -0.26 5.31 -11.36
N GLY A 116 -0.36 4.37 -10.43
CA GLY A 116 0.26 3.05 -10.50
C GLY A 116 1.72 3.02 -10.05
N ASN A 117 2.25 4.12 -9.48
CA ASN A 117 3.59 4.08 -8.88
C ASN A 117 3.56 3.28 -7.58
N VAL A 118 4.63 2.55 -7.33
CA VAL A 118 4.76 1.61 -6.22
C VAL A 118 5.81 2.12 -5.25
N TYR A 119 5.54 1.98 -3.96
CA TYR A 119 6.38 2.46 -2.88
C TYR A 119 6.67 1.27 -1.95
N ALA A 120 7.94 0.88 -1.82
CA ALA A 120 8.35 -0.17 -0.89
C ALA A 120 9.15 0.42 0.26
N ALA A 121 8.74 0.12 1.48
CA ALA A 121 9.40 0.55 2.71
C ALA A 121 10.08 -0.64 3.42
N GLY A 122 11.05 -0.33 4.26
CA GLY A 122 11.76 -1.33 5.05
C GLY A 122 13.07 -0.81 5.62
N TYR A 123 14.02 -1.71 5.83
CA TYR A 123 15.36 -1.38 6.33
C TYR A 123 16.45 -2.22 5.68
N THR A 124 17.68 -1.69 5.72
CA THR A 124 18.87 -2.25 5.05
C THR A 124 20.07 -2.21 5.99
N GLY A 125 20.81 -3.31 6.07
CA GLY A 125 22.05 -3.40 6.86
C GLY A 125 23.29 -2.79 6.19
N GLY A 126 23.11 -2.13 5.04
CA GLY A 126 24.18 -1.49 4.29
C GLY A 126 23.71 -0.31 3.44
N ALA A 127 24.60 0.22 2.59
CA ALA A 127 24.27 1.31 1.68
C ALA A 127 23.67 0.81 0.37
N LEU A 128 22.42 1.18 0.09
CA LEU A 128 21.78 0.94 -1.21
C LEU A 128 22.47 1.76 -2.33
N PRO A 129 22.32 1.38 -3.61
CA PRO A 129 22.91 2.11 -4.72
C PRO A 129 22.58 3.61 -4.70
N GLY A 130 23.61 4.46 -4.67
CA GLY A 130 23.46 5.91 -4.63
C GLY A 130 23.05 6.50 -3.27
N GLN A 131 22.97 5.67 -2.23
CA GLN A 131 22.65 6.08 -0.87
C GLN A 131 23.87 5.99 0.06
N SER A 132 23.68 6.31 1.34
CA SER A 132 24.69 6.17 2.39
C SER A 132 24.08 5.45 3.58
N SER A 133 24.90 4.63 4.23
CA SER A 133 24.52 3.98 5.48
C SER A 133 24.98 4.80 6.68
N SER A 134 24.13 4.90 7.70
CA SER A 134 24.39 5.70 8.90
C SER A 134 24.61 4.84 10.14
N GLY A 135 24.10 3.60 10.16
CA GLY A 135 24.08 2.73 11.32
C GLY A 135 24.19 1.24 11.00
N SER A 136 23.62 0.43 11.88
CA SER A 136 23.56 -1.03 11.70
C SER A 136 22.43 -1.42 10.76
N ASP A 137 21.27 -0.81 10.90
CA ASP A 137 20.15 -0.91 9.97
C ASP A 137 19.61 0.49 9.72
N ASP A 138 19.46 0.87 8.45
CA ASP A 138 18.87 2.16 8.07
C ASP A 138 17.53 1.95 7.38
N ALA A 139 16.56 2.79 7.72
CA ALA A 139 15.25 2.81 7.09
C ALA A 139 15.38 3.23 5.61
N PHE A 140 14.56 2.64 4.74
CA PHE A 140 14.46 3.06 3.35
C PHE A 140 13.02 3.20 2.87
N ILE A 141 12.87 3.99 1.81
CA ILE A 141 11.68 4.03 0.96
C ILE A 141 12.14 4.10 -0.49
N ARG A 142 11.58 3.25 -1.34
CA ARG A 142 11.89 3.17 -2.77
C ARG A 142 10.63 3.30 -3.61
N LYS A 143 10.70 4.10 -4.67
CA LYS A 143 9.62 4.31 -5.63
C LYS A 143 9.93 3.66 -6.98
N TYR A 144 8.95 2.95 -7.54
CA TYR A 144 8.93 2.46 -8.91
C TYR A 144 7.76 3.09 -9.69
N ASP A 145 7.90 3.22 -11.01
CA ASP A 145 6.74 3.46 -11.88
C ASP A 145 5.90 2.18 -12.10
N GLY A 146 4.81 2.28 -12.87
CA GLY A 146 3.89 1.17 -13.13
C GLY A 146 4.52 0.01 -13.91
N GLU A 147 5.60 0.29 -14.65
CA GLU A 147 6.42 -0.64 -15.43
C GLU A 147 7.59 -1.23 -14.61
N GLY A 148 7.77 -0.79 -13.37
CA GLY A 148 8.81 -1.26 -12.46
C GLY A 148 10.16 -0.58 -12.65
N ASN A 149 10.26 0.57 -13.31
CA ASN A 149 11.50 1.34 -13.35
C ASN A 149 11.66 2.10 -12.03
N GLU A 150 12.86 2.03 -11.43
CA GLU A 150 13.15 2.80 -10.22
C GLU A 150 13.13 4.30 -10.53
N LEU A 151 12.33 5.06 -9.80
CA LEU A 151 12.25 6.51 -9.91
C LEU A 151 13.14 7.20 -8.88
N TRP A 152 13.13 6.71 -7.64
CA TRP A 152 14.04 7.19 -6.59
C TRP A 152 14.11 6.21 -5.42
N THR A 153 15.20 6.34 -4.65
CA THR A 153 15.39 5.70 -3.34
C THR A 153 15.76 6.78 -2.32
N LYS A 154 15.26 6.63 -1.09
CA LYS A 154 15.72 7.38 0.09
C LYS A 154 16.08 6.38 1.17
N GLN A 155 17.32 6.43 1.64
CA GLN A 155 17.78 5.71 2.82
C GLN A 155 18.15 6.73 3.88
N PHE A 156 17.74 6.48 5.12
CA PHE A 156 17.97 7.38 6.24
C PHE A 156 18.01 6.62 7.55
N GLY A 157 18.77 7.14 8.50
CA GLY A 157 18.89 6.54 9.82
C GLY A 157 19.83 7.33 10.71
N THR A 158 20.25 6.68 11.78
CA THR A 158 21.11 7.17 12.84
C THR A 158 22.28 6.21 13.00
N SER A 159 23.09 6.33 14.05
CA SER A 159 24.24 5.44 14.27
C SER A 159 23.89 4.00 14.64
N THR A 160 22.61 3.65 14.71
CA THR A 160 22.09 2.43 15.34
C THR A 160 21.04 1.77 14.45
N TYR A 161 19.84 1.46 14.97
CA TYR A 161 18.77 0.77 14.26
C TYR A 161 17.66 1.77 13.92
N ASP A 162 17.27 1.78 12.66
CA ASP A 162 16.21 2.63 12.12
C ASP A 162 15.37 1.81 11.14
N TYR A 163 14.07 1.72 11.40
CA TYR A 163 13.17 0.86 10.66
C TYR A 163 12.02 1.70 10.09
N ALA A 164 11.78 1.61 8.78
CA ALA A 164 10.50 2.02 8.22
C ALA A 164 9.56 0.82 8.29
N GLU A 165 8.54 0.87 9.13
CA GLU A 165 7.59 -0.23 9.34
C GLU A 165 6.38 -0.12 8.41
N SER A 166 6.00 1.09 8.00
CA SER A 166 4.85 1.29 7.13
C SER A 166 4.99 2.49 6.20
N VAL A 167 4.30 2.41 5.05
CA VAL A 167 4.16 3.46 4.05
C VAL A 167 2.71 3.65 3.61
N ALA A 168 2.27 4.92 3.59
CA ALA A 168 1.03 5.33 2.96
C ALA A 168 1.26 6.40 1.89
N VAL A 169 0.35 6.48 0.92
CA VAL A 169 0.37 7.50 -0.14
C VAL A 169 -0.99 8.18 -0.24
N ASP A 170 -0.99 9.51 -0.32
CA ASP A 170 -2.23 10.29 -0.51
C ASP A 170 -2.59 10.48 -1.98
N ALA A 171 -3.79 11.01 -2.23
CA ALA A 171 -4.29 11.27 -3.59
C ALA A 171 -3.48 12.32 -4.37
N SER A 172 -2.65 13.11 -3.68
CA SER A 172 -1.73 14.07 -4.29
C SER A 172 -0.36 13.46 -4.60
N GLY A 173 -0.14 12.18 -4.25
CA GLY A 173 1.12 11.48 -4.44
C GLY A 173 2.16 11.78 -3.35
N ASN A 174 1.79 12.39 -2.23
CA ASN A 174 2.72 12.51 -1.11
C ASN A 174 2.82 11.16 -0.39
N VAL A 175 4.03 10.86 0.08
CA VAL A 175 4.38 9.60 0.73
C VAL A 175 4.60 9.85 2.22
N TYR A 176 4.08 8.96 3.05
CA TYR A 176 4.18 9.02 4.50
C TYR A 176 4.80 7.72 4.97
N VAL A 177 5.92 7.79 5.68
CA VAL A 177 6.65 6.63 6.20
C VAL A 177 6.63 6.72 7.71
N ALA A 178 6.28 5.64 8.39
CA ALA A 178 6.33 5.56 9.86
C ALA A 178 7.17 4.38 10.32
N GLY A 179 7.71 4.48 11.52
CA GLY A 179 8.56 3.42 12.08
C GLY A 179 9.28 3.82 13.36
N LEU A 180 10.45 3.21 13.57
CA LEU A 180 11.32 3.35 14.74
C LEU A 180 12.64 4.02 14.34
N THR A 181 13.16 4.89 15.20
CA THR A 181 14.56 5.36 15.15
C THR A 181 15.21 5.27 16.53
N SER A 182 16.45 4.78 16.60
CA SER A 182 17.21 4.67 17.86
C SER A 182 18.11 5.88 18.14
N GLY A 183 17.84 7.01 17.48
CA GLY A 183 18.56 8.27 17.66
C GLY A 183 17.78 9.46 17.15
N ALA A 184 18.42 10.63 17.04
CA ALA A 184 17.77 11.84 16.56
C ALA A 184 17.84 11.94 15.03
N LEU A 185 16.69 11.93 14.35
CA LEU A 185 16.62 12.25 12.93
C LEU A 185 16.89 13.75 12.67
N PRO A 186 17.31 14.14 11.45
CA PRO A 186 17.60 15.54 11.13
C PRO A 186 16.45 16.49 11.50
N GLY A 187 16.74 17.48 12.33
CA GLY A 187 15.77 18.50 12.76
C GLY A 187 14.86 18.08 13.93
N GLU A 188 14.98 16.85 14.42
CA GLU A 188 14.18 16.33 15.52
C GLU A 188 15.06 16.03 16.76
N SER A 189 14.48 15.50 17.83
CA SER A 189 15.18 15.18 19.07
C SER A 189 14.81 13.79 19.54
N SER A 190 15.81 13.03 19.99
CA SER A 190 15.55 11.73 20.58
C SER A 190 15.03 11.88 22.01
N SER A 191 14.01 11.09 22.36
CA SER A 191 13.39 11.11 23.68
C SER A 191 13.95 10.02 24.59
N GLY A 192 14.59 8.97 24.05
CA GLY A 192 14.98 7.80 24.83
C GLY A 192 15.77 6.74 24.05
N GLY A 193 15.41 5.47 24.26
CA GLY A 193 16.09 4.34 23.65
C GLY A 193 15.72 4.14 22.18
N GLY A 194 14.42 4.20 21.87
CA GLY A 194 13.90 4.16 20.52
C GLY A 194 12.64 5.01 20.44
N ASP A 195 12.52 5.81 19.39
CA ASP A 195 11.43 6.77 19.21
C ASP A 195 10.62 6.44 17.96
N ALA A 196 9.31 6.64 18.04
CA ALA A 196 8.43 6.56 16.89
C ALA A 196 8.67 7.78 15.98
N PHE A 197 8.66 7.57 14.67
CA PHE A 197 8.72 8.67 13.71
C PHE A 197 7.64 8.58 12.64
N VAL A 198 7.39 9.74 12.03
CA VAL A 198 6.66 9.88 10.77
C VAL A 198 7.44 10.83 9.88
N ARG A 199 7.65 10.44 8.63
CA ARG A 199 8.31 11.29 7.62
C ARG A 199 7.45 11.41 6.40
N LYS A 200 7.31 12.64 5.89
CA LYS A 200 6.57 12.94 4.66
C LYS A 200 7.52 13.33 3.53
N TYR A 201 7.29 12.77 2.36
CA TYR A 201 7.91 13.15 1.09
C TYR A 201 6.85 13.64 0.10
N ASP A 202 7.25 14.49 -0.86
CA ASP A 202 6.46 14.73 -2.06
C ASP A 202 6.62 13.57 -3.08
N GLY A 203 5.90 13.64 -4.21
CA GLY A 203 5.92 12.60 -5.24
C GLY A 203 7.29 12.42 -5.93
N GLU A 204 8.13 13.46 -5.88
CA GLU A 204 9.50 13.51 -6.39
C GLU A 204 10.53 13.00 -5.36
N GLY A 205 10.10 12.70 -4.13
CA GLY A 205 10.95 12.19 -3.06
C GLY A 205 11.75 13.27 -2.32
N ASN A 206 11.31 14.54 -2.36
CA ASN A 206 11.83 15.58 -1.49
C ASN A 206 11.17 15.47 -0.12
N GLU A 207 11.97 15.50 0.95
CA GLU A 207 11.43 15.49 2.31
C GLU A 207 10.70 16.81 2.60
N LEU A 208 9.43 16.72 3.01
CA LEU A 208 8.62 17.86 3.39
C LEU A 208 8.68 18.13 4.89
N TRP A 209 8.66 17.06 5.70
CA TRP A 209 8.88 17.13 7.14
C TRP A 209 9.16 15.75 7.74
N THR A 210 9.81 15.76 8.90
CA THR A 210 9.90 14.63 9.83
C THR A 210 9.21 15.02 11.14
N LYS A 211 8.62 14.07 11.85
CA LYS A 211 8.10 14.20 13.22
C LYS A 211 8.57 12.98 14.01
N GLN A 212 9.33 13.21 15.07
CA GLN A 212 9.79 12.16 15.98
C GLN A 212 9.17 12.39 17.35
N PHE A 213 8.68 11.33 17.98
CA PHE A 213 8.01 11.40 19.28
C PHE A 213 8.15 10.08 20.04
N GLY A 214 8.16 10.18 21.36
CA GLY A 214 8.31 9.02 22.22
C GLY A 214 8.48 9.42 23.68
N THR A 215 9.04 8.51 24.44
CA THR A 215 9.29 8.60 25.87
C THR A 215 10.78 8.38 26.13
N SER A 216 11.20 8.33 27.40
CA SER A 216 12.57 7.95 27.76
C SER A 216 12.92 6.49 27.47
N THR A 217 11.96 5.71 26.98
CA THR A 217 12.10 4.26 26.78
C THR A 217 12.00 3.91 25.30
N TYR A 218 11.27 2.85 24.95
CA TYR A 218 11.09 2.39 23.59
C TYR A 218 9.69 2.80 23.10
N ASP A 219 9.61 3.31 21.88
CA ASP A 219 8.40 3.78 21.25
C ASP A 219 8.51 3.50 19.75
N GLU A 220 7.50 2.85 19.18
CA GLU A 220 7.56 2.36 17.80
C GLU A 220 6.22 2.56 17.12
N ALA A 221 6.25 3.12 15.91
CA ALA A 221 5.10 3.19 15.03
C ALA A 221 5.08 1.96 14.11
N TYR A 222 3.98 1.20 14.11
CA TYR A 222 3.82 0.01 13.29
C TYR A 222 3.07 0.27 11.98
N ASP A 223 2.20 1.28 11.95
CA ASP A 223 1.32 1.52 10.80
C ASP A 223 1.03 3.02 10.64
N VAL A 224 0.91 3.47 9.39
CA VAL A 224 0.49 4.83 9.02
C VAL A 224 -0.64 4.80 8.00
N ALA A 225 -1.69 5.59 8.26
CA ALA A 225 -2.79 5.80 7.33
C ALA A 225 -3.02 7.29 7.10
N VAL A 226 -3.51 7.65 5.91
CA VAL A 226 -3.86 9.02 5.56
C VAL A 226 -5.29 9.13 5.06
N ASP A 227 -5.98 10.21 5.42
CA ASP A 227 -7.33 10.50 4.93
C ASP A 227 -7.34 11.53 3.79
N THR A 228 -8.52 11.73 3.20
CA THR A 228 -8.72 12.68 2.09
C THR A 228 -8.58 14.16 2.49
N PHE A 229 -8.30 14.45 3.76
CA PHE A 229 -8.09 15.80 4.29
C PHE A 229 -6.64 16.05 4.73
N ASP A 230 -5.69 15.23 4.24
CA ASP A 230 -4.27 15.27 4.56
C ASP A 230 -3.97 15.09 6.06
N ASN A 231 -4.88 14.44 6.80
CA ASN A 231 -4.56 14.00 8.16
C ASN A 231 -3.80 12.68 8.10
N VAL A 232 -2.82 12.54 8.99
CA VAL A 232 -2.00 11.34 9.13
C VAL A 232 -2.35 10.69 10.46
N TYR A 233 -2.58 9.39 10.46
CA TYR A 233 -2.90 8.58 11.63
C TYR A 233 -1.82 7.52 11.79
N VAL A 234 -1.26 7.40 12.99
CA VAL A 234 -0.15 6.47 13.26
C VAL A 234 -0.47 5.65 14.48
N ALA A 235 -0.39 4.33 14.35
CA ALA A 235 -0.62 3.37 15.42
C ALA A 235 0.70 2.68 15.81
N GLY A 236 0.86 2.35 17.08
CA GLY A 236 2.11 1.80 17.58
C GLY A 236 2.08 1.38 19.05
N GLN A 237 3.27 1.13 19.60
CA GLN A 237 3.49 0.78 21.01
C GLN A 237 4.42 1.81 21.68
N THR A 238 4.15 2.12 22.94
CA THR A 238 4.99 2.96 23.82
C THR A 238 5.22 2.24 25.14
N TYR A 239 6.41 2.39 25.75
CA TYR A 239 6.71 1.86 27.09
C TYR A 239 6.69 2.95 28.18
N GLY A 240 5.93 4.02 27.93
CA GLY A 240 5.72 5.09 28.89
C GLY A 240 4.48 5.94 28.61
N ALA A 241 4.39 7.08 29.29
CA ALA A 241 3.27 8.00 29.14
C ALA A 241 3.58 9.05 28.05
N LEU A 242 2.94 8.92 26.89
CA LEU A 242 2.96 9.96 25.85
C LEU A 242 2.29 11.27 26.34
N PRO A 243 2.56 12.42 25.70
CA PRO A 243 2.04 13.72 26.13
C PRO A 243 0.52 13.73 26.37
N GLY A 244 0.12 14.03 27.61
CA GLY A 244 -1.29 14.10 28.02
C GLY A 244 -1.96 12.75 28.27
N GLN A 245 -1.21 11.64 28.21
CA GLN A 245 -1.70 10.29 28.51
C GLN A 245 -1.09 9.76 29.81
N THR A 246 -1.59 8.61 30.27
CA THR A 246 -1.05 7.88 31.42
C THR A 246 -0.66 6.47 31.00
N SER A 247 0.50 6.00 31.44
CA SER A 247 0.90 4.62 31.18
C SER A 247 0.08 3.63 32.03
N SER A 248 -0.31 2.50 31.44
CA SER A 248 -1.12 1.46 32.07
C SER A 248 -0.33 0.19 32.47
N GLY A 249 1.00 0.23 32.41
CA GLY A 249 1.84 -0.91 32.76
C GLY A 249 3.20 -0.86 32.06
N ASP A 250 3.55 -1.97 31.41
CA ASP A 250 4.76 -2.07 30.58
C ASP A 250 4.56 -1.34 29.24
N GLY A 251 4.18 -2.07 28.19
CA GLY A 251 3.89 -1.49 26.87
C GLY A 251 2.40 -1.17 26.70
N ASP A 252 2.11 0.05 26.25
CA ASP A 252 0.78 0.55 25.92
C ASP A 252 0.65 0.78 24.39
N ALA A 253 -0.54 0.56 23.84
CA ALA A 253 -0.82 0.93 22.45
C ALA A 253 -1.11 2.43 22.33
N PHE A 254 -0.68 3.06 21.23
CA PHE A 254 -1.02 4.45 20.93
C PHE A 254 -1.67 4.61 19.55
N LEU A 255 -2.42 5.71 19.40
CA LEU A 255 -2.87 6.27 18.13
C LEU A 255 -2.60 7.78 18.15
N VAL A 256 -1.82 8.27 17.20
CA VAL A 256 -1.53 9.70 17.03
C VAL A 256 -2.14 10.19 15.73
N LYS A 257 -2.77 11.37 15.77
CA LYS A 257 -3.24 12.08 14.58
C LYS A 257 -2.40 13.34 14.36
N PHE A 258 -1.78 13.46 13.20
CA PHE A 258 -1.17 14.69 12.71
C PHE A 258 -2.13 15.40 11.77
N VAL A 259 -2.26 16.70 11.95
CA VAL A 259 -3.09 17.58 11.10
C VAL A 259 -2.22 18.65 10.49
N GLN A 260 -2.61 19.13 9.31
CA GLN A 260 -1.96 20.32 8.75
C GLN A 260 -2.15 21.51 9.69
N PRO A 261 -1.12 22.35 9.89
CA PRO A 261 -1.29 23.60 10.61
C PRO A 261 -2.38 24.42 9.92
N THR A 262 -3.46 24.76 10.63
CA THR A 262 -4.39 25.78 10.13
C THR A 262 -3.59 27.05 9.88
N PRO A 263 -3.63 27.65 8.68
CA PRO A 263 -2.94 28.90 8.42
C PRO A 263 -3.39 29.93 9.46
N VAL A 264 -2.47 30.32 10.35
CA VAL A 264 -2.76 31.34 11.37
C VAL A 264 -2.72 32.69 10.68
N GLY A 265 -3.88 33.09 10.14
CA GLY A 265 -4.14 34.42 9.58
C GLY A 265 -3.90 34.53 8.06
N GLY A 266 -4.99 34.72 7.30
CA GLY A 266 -4.94 35.29 5.95
C GLY A 266 -5.61 34.47 4.86
N THR A 267 -6.94 34.63 4.73
CA THR A 267 -7.82 34.49 3.54
C THR A 267 -7.76 33.28 2.60
N ALA A 268 -6.80 32.36 2.68
CA ALA A 268 -6.82 31.15 1.87
C ALA A 268 -7.51 30.02 2.65
N LEU A 269 -8.76 29.72 2.25
CA LEU A 269 -9.41 28.49 2.67
C LEU A 269 -8.58 27.30 2.14
N PRO A 270 -8.31 26.24 2.94
CA PRO A 270 -7.64 25.05 2.42
C PRO A 270 -8.41 24.44 1.25
N ALA A 271 -7.75 23.75 0.32
CA ALA A 271 -8.37 23.14 -0.87
C ALA A 271 -9.71 22.40 -0.61
N PRO A 272 -9.87 21.57 0.44
CA PRO A 272 -11.17 20.94 0.73
C PRO A 272 -12.27 21.94 1.12
N TRP A 273 -11.91 23.07 1.73
CA TRP A 273 -12.84 24.14 2.09
C TRP A 273 -13.23 25.02 0.90
N ILE A 274 -12.36 25.14 -0.11
CA ILE A 274 -12.68 25.81 -1.39
C ILE A 274 -13.79 25.04 -2.11
N ILE A 275 -13.70 23.71 -2.16
CA ILE A 275 -14.70 22.87 -2.83
C ILE A 275 -16.06 22.99 -2.13
N LEU A 276 -16.08 22.92 -0.79
CA LEU A 276 -17.31 23.09 -0.01
C LEU A 276 -17.91 24.51 -0.17
N ALA A 277 -17.08 25.55 -0.13
CA ALA A 277 -17.53 26.93 -0.34
C ALA A 277 -18.08 27.15 -1.76
N THR A 278 -17.48 26.52 -2.78
CA THR A 278 -17.93 26.61 -4.17
C THR A 278 -19.24 25.87 -4.38
N LEU A 279 -19.42 24.68 -3.78
CA LEU A 279 -20.67 23.93 -3.81
C LEU A 279 -21.82 24.70 -3.13
N ILE A 280 -21.55 25.33 -1.98
CA ILE A 280 -22.53 26.18 -1.29
C ILE A 280 -22.87 27.42 -2.14
N ALA A 281 -21.89 28.05 -2.78
CA ALA A 281 -22.11 29.20 -3.66
C ALA A 281 -22.94 28.85 -4.91
N ILE A 282 -22.68 27.70 -5.53
CA ILE A 282 -23.46 27.20 -6.68
C ILE A 282 -24.90 26.88 -6.25
N ALA A 283 -25.10 26.26 -5.09
CA ALA A 283 -26.43 25.98 -4.56
C ALA A 283 -27.19 27.30 -4.27
N ALA A 284 -26.54 28.29 -3.65
CA ALA A 284 -27.13 29.60 -3.36
C ALA A 284 -27.49 30.38 -4.65
N ALA A 285 -26.61 30.36 -5.66
CA ALA A 285 -26.89 31.00 -6.96
C ALA A 285 -28.05 30.32 -7.69
N SER A 286 -28.14 28.99 -7.62
CA SER A 286 -29.24 28.21 -8.22
C SER A 286 -30.58 28.54 -7.56
N VAL A 287 -30.60 28.71 -6.24
CA VAL A 287 -31.79 29.15 -5.50
C VAL A 287 -32.15 30.60 -5.85
N ALA A 288 -31.18 31.51 -5.94
CA ALA A 288 -31.45 32.91 -6.30
C ALA A 288 -32.03 33.08 -7.72
N VAL A 289 -31.57 32.28 -8.71
CA VAL A 289 -32.14 32.26 -10.06
C VAL A 289 -33.57 31.70 -10.06
N TYR A 290 -33.86 30.71 -9.22
CA TYR A 290 -35.20 30.13 -9.09
C TYR A 290 -36.23 31.15 -8.59
N TRP A 291 -35.87 32.00 -7.62
CA TRP A 291 -36.77 33.02 -7.07
C TRP A 291 -36.95 34.25 -7.95
N ARG A 292 -36.06 34.49 -8.93
CA ARG A 292 -36.15 35.65 -9.85
C ARG A 292 -37.04 35.39 -11.07
N LYS A 293 -37.48 34.14 -11.28
CA LYS A 293 -38.36 33.72 -12.39
C LYS A 293 -39.80 33.43 -11.95
N ARG A 294 -40.19 33.80 -10.73
CA ARG A 294 -41.57 33.75 -10.23
C ARG A 294 -42.12 35.14 -10.05
#